data_AF-A0AAW2RH25-F1
#
_entry.id   AF-A0AAW2RH25-F1
#
_cell.length_a   1.000
_cell.length_b   1.000
_cell.length_c   1.000
_cell.angle_alpha   90.00
_cell.angle_beta   90.00
_cell.angle_gamma   90.00
#
_symmetry.space_group_name_H-M   'P 1'
#
loop_
_entity.id
_entity.type
_entity.pdbx_description
1 polymer ?
#
loop_
_entity_poly.entity_id
_entity_poly.type
_entity_poly.pdbx_seq_one_letter_code
_entity_poly.pdbx_strand_id
1 'polypeptide(L)'
;MVVTLSRILPDLSKLELLDGTNFKRCSQKLLIFFEQLDVDYVLFTDPPKIPHQTTDASTAIVTASHTETDRPNDELKAKYERDNKTVRGHLLNHMTNTLFDLFVNQKSAKEFWNTLEMRYGGDDEGRKKYVVGKWL
;
A
#
# COMPACT_ATOMS: atom_id res chain seq x y z
N MET A 1 -9.72 23.67 -24.90
CA MET A 1 -8.50 23.81 -24.07
C MET A 1 -8.37 22.55 -23.22
N VAL A 2 -7.39 21.71 -23.52
CA VAL A 2 -7.06 20.57 -22.65
C VAL A 2 -6.31 21.16 -21.47
N VAL A 3 -6.94 21.18 -20.28
CA VAL A 3 -6.23 21.51 -19.05
C VAL A 3 -5.35 20.31 -18.75
N THR A 4 -4.09 20.38 -19.16
CA THR A 4 -3.06 19.47 -18.69
C THR A 4 -2.90 19.79 -17.20
N LEU A 5 -3.63 19.06 -16.35
CA LEU A 5 -3.39 19.09 -14.92
C LEU A 5 -1.99 18.51 -14.75
N SER A 6 -0.98 19.37 -14.72
CA SER A 6 0.35 19.02 -14.24
C SER A 6 0.14 18.60 -12.78
N ARG A 7 -0.14 17.32 -12.56
CA ARG A 7 -0.27 16.71 -11.24
C ARG A 7 1.06 17.02 -10.56
N ILE A 8 1.05 18.02 -9.68
CA ILE A 8 2.24 18.44 -8.93
C ILE A 8 2.52 17.30 -7.97
N LEU A 9 3.28 16.31 -8.44
CA LEU A 9 3.70 15.18 -7.62
C LEU A 9 4.51 15.75 -6.45
N PRO A 10 4.14 15.41 -5.19
CA PRO A 10 4.94 15.72 -4.03
C PRO A 10 6.37 15.28 -4.32
N ASP A 11 7.30 16.22 -4.16
CA ASP A 11 8.71 15.92 -4.25
C ASP A 11 9.07 15.00 -3.08
N LEU A 12 9.06 13.69 -3.36
CA LEU A 12 9.36 12.66 -2.40
C LEU A 12 10.77 12.78 -1.82
N SER A 13 11.71 13.39 -2.55
CA SER A 13 13.08 13.59 -2.06
C SER A 13 13.15 14.53 -0.84
N LYS A 14 12.10 15.32 -0.60
CA LYS A 14 11.94 16.20 0.55
C LYS A 14 11.16 15.57 1.70
N LEU A 15 10.77 14.29 1.59
CA LEU A 15 10.18 13.58 2.70
C LEU A 15 11.21 13.26 3.76
N GLU A 16 10.87 13.59 5.00
CA GLU A 16 11.57 13.13 6.18
C GLU A 16 11.53 11.59 6.21
N LEU A 17 12.67 10.94 6.48
CA LEU A 17 12.70 9.48 6.58
C LEU A 17 11.86 9.04 7.76
N LEU A 18 11.06 7.99 7.54
CA LEU A 18 10.34 7.33 8.61
C LEU A 18 11.33 6.66 9.58
N ASP A 19 11.35 7.11 10.82
CA ASP A 19 12.18 6.57 11.91
C ASP A 19 11.34 5.96 13.05
N GLY A 20 10.01 5.97 12.88
CA GLY A 20 9.02 5.53 13.87
C GLY A 20 8.46 6.67 14.72
N THR A 21 9.21 7.74 14.96
CA THR A 21 8.73 8.89 15.74
C THR A 21 7.91 9.85 14.89
N ASN A 22 8.19 9.99 13.60
CA ASN A 22 7.49 10.92 12.71
C ASN A 22 6.36 10.26 11.88
N PHE A 23 5.92 9.05 12.28
CA PHE A 23 5.02 8.21 11.49
C PHE A 23 3.78 8.94 10.98
N LYS A 24 3.02 9.65 11.83
CA LYS A 24 1.79 10.33 11.41
C LYS A 24 1.99 11.31 10.26
N ARG A 25 3.07 12.10 10.27
CA ARG A 25 3.35 13.07 9.21
C ARG A 25 3.82 12.35 7.94
N CYS A 26 4.73 11.39 8.08
CA CYS A 26 5.30 10.66 6.96
C CYS A 26 4.25 9.78 6.27
N SER A 27 3.41 9.09 7.03
CA SER A 27 2.35 8.21 6.55
C SER A 27 1.29 8.99 5.76
N GLN A 28 0.86 10.17 6.25
CA GLN A 28 -0.10 11.02 5.53
C GLN A 28 0.46 11.53 4.20
N LYS A 29 1.74 11.91 4.15
CA LYS A 29 2.38 12.32 2.89
C LYS A 29 2.50 11.17 1.88
N LEU A 30 2.82 9.96 2.36
CA LEU A 30 2.86 8.76 1.52
C LEU A 30 1.47 8.39 1.00
N LEU A 31 0.42 8.49 1.81
CA LEU A 31 -0.97 8.24 1.38
C LEU A 31 -1.39 9.19 0.26
N ILE A 32 -1.18 10.50 0.45
CA ILE A 32 -1.48 11.51 -0.59
C ILE A 32 -0.72 11.19 -1.88
N PHE A 33 0.54 10.77 -1.77
CA PHE A 33 1.32 10.37 -2.92
C PHE A 33 0.75 9.14 -3.64
N PHE A 34 0.33 8.10 -2.91
CA PHE A 34 -0.28 6.91 -3.51
C PHE A 34 -1.64 7.16 -4.12
N GLU A 35 -2.46 8.04 -3.53
CA GLU A 35 -3.74 8.49 -4.11
C GLU A 35 -3.50 9.22 -5.44
N GLN A 36 -2.45 10.03 -5.52
CA GLN A 36 -2.05 10.67 -6.77
C GLN A 36 -1.53 9.70 -7.83
N LEU A 37 -0.99 8.55 -7.42
CA LEU A 37 -0.58 7.49 -8.33
C LEU A 37 -1.72 6.52 -8.67
N ASP A 38 -2.89 6.65 -8.02
CA ASP A 38 -4.02 5.72 -8.15
C ASP A 38 -3.65 4.27 -7.74
N VAL A 39 -2.84 4.15 -6.69
CA VAL A 39 -2.35 2.85 -6.16
C VAL A 39 -2.57 2.69 -4.65
N ASP A 40 -3.18 3.67 -3.97
CA ASP A 40 -3.49 3.62 -2.54
C ASP A 40 -4.42 2.46 -2.18
N TYR A 41 -5.27 2.03 -3.11
CA TYR A 41 -6.15 0.87 -2.95
C TYR A 41 -5.40 -0.39 -2.51
N VAL A 42 -4.13 -0.57 -2.91
CA VAL A 42 -3.29 -1.72 -2.51
C VAL A 42 -3.14 -1.81 -0.99
N LEU A 43 -3.11 -0.68 -0.28
CA LEU A 43 -2.92 -0.66 1.16
C LEU A 43 -4.14 -1.19 1.92
N PHE A 44 -5.33 -1.06 1.34
CA PHE A 44 -6.60 -1.34 2.02
C PHE A 44 -7.31 -2.58 1.46
N THR A 45 -7.01 -2.97 0.22
CA THR A 45 -7.64 -4.11 -0.45
C THR A 45 -6.80 -5.38 -0.36
N ASP A 46 -7.48 -6.51 -0.19
CA ASP A 46 -6.82 -7.81 -0.30
C ASP A 46 -6.46 -8.13 -1.75
N PRO A 47 -5.40 -8.93 -1.99
CA PRO A 47 -5.07 -9.40 -3.33
C PRO A 47 -6.29 -10.09 -3.98
N PRO A 48 -6.49 -9.93 -5.30
CA PRO A 48 -7.56 -10.61 -6.03
C PRO A 48 -7.54 -12.12 -5.75
N LYS A 49 -8.66 -12.67 -5.26
CA LYS A 49 -8.78 -14.10 -4.96
C LYS A 49 -8.75 -14.90 -6.26
N ILE A 50 -7.88 -15.92 -6.30
CA ILE A 50 -7.95 -16.96 -7.31
C ILE A 50 -9.20 -17.78 -7.02
N PRO A 51 -10.17 -17.95 -7.94
CA PRO A 51 -11.14 -19.00 -7.82
C PRO A 51 -10.41 -20.34 -8.00
N HIS A 52 -9.83 -20.85 -6.91
CA HIS A 52 -9.52 -22.27 -6.85
C HIS A 52 -10.87 -23.00 -6.85
N GLN A 53 -11.10 -23.83 -7.85
CA GLN A 53 -12.20 -24.79 -7.82
C GLN A 53 -12.06 -25.60 -6.54
N THR A 54 -12.88 -25.31 -5.52
CA THR A 54 -13.11 -26.23 -4.42
C THR A 54 -13.80 -27.44 -5.04
N THR A 55 -13.02 -28.48 -5.30
CA THR A 55 -13.53 -29.82 -5.58
C THR A 55 -14.11 -30.34 -4.28
N ASP A 56 -15.38 -30.03 -4.01
CA ASP A 56 -16.21 -30.90 -3.21
C ASP A 56 -16.86 -31.90 -4.17
N ALA A 57 -16.49 -33.16 -3.98
CA ALA A 57 -16.95 -34.28 -4.77
C ALA A 57 -18.47 -34.44 -4.65
N SER A 58 -19.22 -34.25 -5.75
CA SER A 58 -20.25 -35.21 -6.21
C SER A 58 -20.88 -34.79 -7.54
N THR A 59 -20.78 -35.72 -8.49
CA THR A 59 -21.75 -35.99 -9.57
C THR A 59 -21.72 -35.09 -10.83
N ALA A 60 -20.82 -35.50 -11.73
CA ALA A 60 -21.13 -35.99 -13.09
C ALA A 60 -21.23 -35.01 -14.30
N ILE A 61 -20.44 -35.40 -15.31
CA ILE A 61 -20.61 -35.31 -16.79
C ILE A 61 -20.21 -34.00 -17.51
N VAL A 62 -18.99 -34.06 -18.08
CA VAL A 62 -18.54 -33.64 -19.43
C VAL A 62 -19.02 -32.28 -19.96
N THR A 63 -18.08 -31.35 -20.20
CA THR A 63 -17.67 -30.94 -21.56
C THR A 63 -16.47 -29.98 -21.46
N ALA A 64 -15.46 -30.25 -22.27
CA ALA A 64 -14.29 -29.41 -22.46
C ALA A 64 -14.69 -27.98 -22.87
N SER A 65 -14.11 -26.97 -22.22
CA SER A 65 -13.94 -25.63 -22.81
C SER A 65 -12.83 -24.91 -22.06
N HIS A 66 -11.63 -24.99 -22.63
CA HIS A 66 -10.59 -24.02 -22.35
C HIS A 66 -11.03 -22.63 -22.84
N THR A 67 -10.60 -21.64 -22.07
CA THR A 67 -10.33 -20.25 -22.48
C THR A 67 -11.51 -19.42 -22.94
N GLU A 68 -12.16 -18.71 -22.01
CA GLU A 68 -12.66 -17.35 -22.32
C GLU A 68 -12.93 -16.45 -21.09
N THR A 69 -13.08 -17.03 -19.88
CA THR A 69 -13.46 -16.27 -18.66
C THR A 69 -12.30 -15.81 -17.75
N ASP A 70 -11.06 -16.30 -17.95
CA ASP A 70 -9.93 -16.04 -17.02
C ASP A 70 -9.08 -14.79 -17.33
N ARG A 71 -9.13 -14.28 -18.57
CA ARG A 71 -8.32 -13.13 -19.02
C ARG A 71 -8.46 -11.87 -18.13
N PRO A 72 -9.67 -11.41 -17.77
CA PRO A 72 -9.79 -10.20 -16.94
C PRO A 72 -9.29 -10.41 -15.50
N ASN A 73 -9.27 -11.66 -15.00
CA ASN A 73 -8.79 -11.97 -13.65
C ASN A 73 -7.25 -11.96 -13.59
N ASP A 74 -6.59 -12.52 -14.60
CA ASP A 74 -5.13 -12.52 -14.70
C ASP A 74 -4.57 -11.11 -14.89
N GLU A 75 -5.23 -10.28 -15.69
CA GLU A 75 -4.84 -8.87 -15.88
C GLU A 75 -5.01 -8.05 -14.59
N LEU A 76 -6.11 -8.25 -13.85
CA LEU A 76 -6.35 -7.61 -12.56
C LEU A 76 -5.28 -8.01 -11.53
N LYS A 77 -4.92 -9.30 -11.48
CA LYS A 77 -3.86 -9.81 -10.62
C LYS A 77 -2.51 -9.24 -11.00
N ALA A 78 -2.17 -9.22 -12.28
CA ALA A 78 -0.93 -8.65 -12.78
C ALA A 78 -0.84 -7.14 -12.51
N LYS A 79 -1.96 -6.41 -12.57
CA LYS A 79 -2.04 -5.00 -12.15
C LYS A 79 -1.78 -4.87 -10.65
N TYR A 80 -2.51 -5.61 -9.82
CA TYR A 80 -2.34 -5.58 -8.37
C TYR A 80 -0.89 -5.87 -7.97
N GLU A 81 -0.25 -6.89 -8.56
CA GLU A 81 1.15 -7.22 -8.25
C GLU A 81 2.15 -6.14 -8.67
N ARG A 82 1.90 -5.44 -9.78
CA ARG A 82 2.71 -4.29 -10.18
C ARG A 82 2.55 -3.14 -9.20
N ASP A 83 1.32 -2.80 -8.86
CA ASP A 83 1.01 -1.68 -7.96
C ASP A 83 1.50 -1.98 -6.53
N ASN A 84 1.36 -3.23 -6.07
CA ASN A 84 1.93 -3.72 -4.80
C ASN A 84 3.45 -3.56 -4.74
N LYS A 85 4.18 -3.89 -5.82
CA LYS A 85 5.64 -3.66 -5.88
C LYS A 85 5.97 -2.18 -5.85
N THR A 86 5.22 -1.34 -6.56
CA THR A 86 5.41 0.12 -6.58
C THR A 86 5.23 0.72 -5.19
N VAL A 87 4.10 0.42 -4.53
CA VAL A 87 3.81 0.92 -3.17
C VAL A 87 4.87 0.44 -2.18
N ARG A 88 5.24 -0.85 -2.22
CA ARG A 88 6.30 -1.40 -1.36
C ARG A 88 7.65 -0.71 -1.59
N GLY A 89 8.02 -0.46 -2.85
CA GLY A 89 9.26 0.23 -3.20
C GLY A 89 9.33 1.63 -2.60
N HIS A 90 8.24 2.39 -2.69
CA HIS A 90 8.15 3.72 -2.09
C HIS A 90 8.17 3.68 -0.56
N LEU A 91 7.45 2.74 0.07
CA LEU A 91 7.51 2.56 1.52
C LEU A 91 8.96 2.34 1.96
N LEU A 92 9.65 1.36 1.38
CA LEU A 92 11.05 1.03 1.71
C LEU A 92 12.01 2.19 1.47
N ASN A 93 11.81 2.97 0.41
CA ASN A 93 12.69 4.10 0.10
C ASN A 93 12.58 5.25 1.10
N HIS A 94 11.45 5.36 1.81
CA HIS A 94 11.16 6.46 2.74
C HIS A 94 11.32 6.09 4.22
N MET A 95 12.11 5.07 4.54
CA MET A 95 12.40 4.70 5.93
C MET A 95 13.88 4.59 6.21
N THR A 96 14.23 4.64 7.50
CA THR A 96 15.59 4.40 7.98
C THR A 96 16.07 2.97 7.66
N ASN A 97 17.38 2.77 7.56
CA ASN A 97 17.98 1.46 7.27
C ASN A 97 17.49 0.36 8.24
N THR A 98 17.33 0.68 9.52
CA THR A 98 16.81 -0.26 10.52
C THR A 98 15.40 -0.75 10.20
N LEU A 99 14.51 0.15 9.76
CA LEU A 99 13.16 -0.22 9.33
C LEU A 99 13.18 -0.94 7.99
N PHE A 100 14.03 -0.52 7.06
CA PHE A 100 14.21 -1.18 5.78
C PHE A 100 14.53 -2.67 5.98
N ASP A 101 15.53 -2.99 6.81
CA ASP A 101 15.96 -4.36 7.06
C ASP A 101 14.85 -5.23 7.71
N LEU A 102 14.01 -4.62 8.54
CA LEU A 102 12.87 -5.31 9.17
C LEU A 102 11.78 -5.68 8.16
N PHE A 103 11.58 -4.86 7.14
CA PHE A 103 10.42 -4.96 6.25
C PHE A 103 10.75 -5.40 4.80
N VAL A 104 12.02 -5.46 4.41
CA VAL A 104 12.46 -5.82 3.05
C VAL A 104 11.90 -7.17 2.58
N ASN A 105 11.68 -8.10 3.51
CA ASN A 105 11.15 -9.44 3.22
C ASN A 105 9.61 -9.51 3.17
N GLN A 106 8.89 -8.46 3.57
CA GLN A 106 7.44 -8.44 3.49
C GLN A 106 6.97 -8.23 2.06
N LYS A 107 6.18 -9.18 1.55
CA LYS A 107 5.76 -9.19 0.15
C LYS A 107 4.51 -8.34 -0.10
N SER A 108 3.68 -8.15 0.91
CA SER A 108 2.42 -7.41 0.86
C SER A 108 2.61 -5.98 1.38
N ALA A 109 2.33 -4.98 0.55
CA ALA A 109 2.31 -3.59 0.98
C ALA A 109 1.21 -3.31 2.02
N LYS A 110 0.09 -4.05 1.98
CA LYS A 110 -0.96 -3.98 2.99
C LYS A 110 -0.50 -4.47 4.35
N GLU A 111 0.14 -5.65 4.42
CA GLU A 111 0.67 -6.18 5.68
C GLU A 111 1.74 -5.26 6.27
N PHE A 112 2.58 -4.71 5.39
CA PHE A 112 3.57 -3.70 5.74
C PHE A 112 2.90 -2.50 6.38
N TRP A 113 1.96 -1.87 5.68
CA TRP A 113 1.25 -0.70 6.15
C TRP A 113 0.55 -0.94 7.49
N ASN A 114 -0.16 -2.05 7.63
CA ASN A 114 -0.84 -2.44 8.87
C ASN A 114 0.15 -2.61 10.04
N THR A 115 1.33 -3.19 9.77
CA THR A 115 2.37 -3.36 10.80
C THR A 115 2.90 -2.00 11.25
N LEU A 116 3.11 -1.06 10.33
CA LEU A 116 3.53 0.29 10.67
C LEU A 116 2.46 1.04 11.49
N GLU A 117 1.19 0.95 11.08
CA GLU A 117 0.09 1.57 11.80
C GLU A 117 -0.09 0.98 13.20
N MET A 118 0.02 -0.34 13.35
CA MET A 118 -0.05 -1.01 14.65
C MET A 118 1.10 -0.60 15.58
N ARG A 119 2.32 -0.46 15.04
CA ARG A 119 3.53 -0.17 15.83
C ARG A 119 3.70 1.31 16.16
N TYR A 120 3.29 2.20 15.26
CA TYR A 120 3.61 3.63 15.33
C TYR A 120 2.38 4.54 15.20
N GLY A 121 1.20 4.01 14.88
CA GLY A 121 -0.03 4.79 14.76
C GLY A 121 -0.57 5.32 16.09
N GLY A 122 -0.36 4.57 17.18
CA GLY A 122 -0.77 4.97 18.54
C GLY A 122 0.20 5.91 19.26
N ASP A 123 1.47 5.99 18.82
CA ASP A 123 2.54 6.68 19.55
C ASP A 123 2.37 8.21 19.63
N ASP A 124 1.45 8.79 18.85
CA ASP A 124 1.12 10.21 18.92
C ASP A 124 0.07 10.57 19.99
N GLU A 125 -0.58 9.56 20.61
CA GLU A 125 -1.43 9.79 21.78
C GLU A 125 -0.60 10.13 23.03
N GLY A 126 0.69 9.75 23.06
CA GLY A 126 1.64 10.10 24.12
C GLY A 126 2.26 11.50 24.02
N ARG A 127 2.27 12.13 22.83
CA ARG A 127 2.91 13.44 22.61
C ARG A 127 2.02 14.66 22.80
N LYS A 128 0.75 14.48 23.15
CA LYS A 128 -0.17 15.58 23.49
C LYS A 128 0.13 16.31 24.81
N LYS A 129 1.30 16.10 25.43
CA LYS A 129 1.66 16.73 26.72
C LYS A 129 2.62 17.90 26.65
N TYR A 130 3.07 18.35 25.47
CA TYR A 130 3.97 19.50 25.39
C TYR A 130 3.31 20.74 24.75
N VAL A 131 2.78 21.57 25.65
CA VAL A 131 2.84 23.05 25.67
C VAL A 131 2.35 23.79 24.41
N VAL A 132 1.05 24.12 24.41
CA VAL A 132 0.56 25.38 23.86
C VAL A 132 1.05 26.48 24.79
N GLY A 133 2.17 27.11 24.43
CA GLY A 133 2.79 28.15 25.24
C GLY A 133 3.66 29.05 24.37
N LYS A 134 2.98 29.92 23.61
CA LYS A 134 3.39 31.26 23.11
C LYS A 134 2.94 31.45 21.67
N TRP A 135 1.73 31.98 21.55
CA TRP A 135 1.43 32.98 20.54
C TRP A 135 1.02 34.24 21.30
N LEU A 136 1.97 35.17 21.42
CA LEU A 136 1.75 36.62 21.55
C LEU A 136 2.60 37.27 20.47
#